data_AF-A0A1B0F962-F1
#
_entry.id   AF-A0A1B0F962-F1
#
_cell.length_a   1.000
_cell.length_b   1.000
_cell.length_c   1.000
_cell.angle_alpha   90.00
_cell.angle_beta   90.00
_cell.angle_gamma   90.00
#
_symmetry.space_group_name_H-M   'P 1'
#
loop_
_entity.id
_entity.type
_entity.pdbx_description
1 polymer ?
#
loop_
_entity_poly.entity_id
_entity_poly.type
_entity_poly.pdbx_seq_one_letter_code
_entity_poly.pdbx_strand_id
1 'polypeptide(L)'
;MQAKKRYILVFVSCAFLAYCYFGGYRLKTVSYHRRVSRLDPMLSSSIQNNNDFPGHLINFMLPASAKDGMGPLNEDVVEAALKTRNAFLSVSNAKLRPQGHLGDFAQLPCRMDTCFDFNKCYDEFLVYVYPPEPLNSLGASPPISSNYQKIITAIQESRYYTTDPKRACLFVLGIDTLDRDSLSEDYVRNVPSRLARLSYWNNGKNHVIFNLYSGTWPDYVENSLGFDTGEAILAKASMSVQQLRPGFDISIPLFHKQFPLRAGSTGLAVSMNFPLNKKYLLAFKGKRYVHGIGSETRNTLFHLHNSRDIILVTTCRHGKSWRELQDARCDEDNREYDR
;
A
#
# COMPACT_ATOMS: atom_id res chain seq x y z
N MET A 1 63.48 4.48 0.53
CA MET A 1 62.52 3.95 -0.47
C MET A 1 61.08 3.94 0.05
N GLN A 2 60.44 5.10 0.29
CA GLN A 2 59.04 5.16 0.76
C GLN A 2 58.16 6.24 0.08
N ALA A 3 58.69 7.05 -0.83
CA ALA A 3 57.90 8.03 -1.59
C ALA A 3 57.21 7.41 -2.83
N LYS A 4 57.82 6.40 -3.47
CA LYS A 4 57.34 5.85 -4.76
C LYS A 4 56.07 4.98 -4.65
N LYS A 5 55.69 4.49 -3.47
CA LYS A 5 54.50 3.64 -3.28
C LYS A 5 53.18 4.41 -3.12
N ARG A 6 53.21 5.71 -2.78
CA ARG A 6 51.99 6.50 -2.55
C ARG A 6 51.38 7.04 -3.86
N TYR A 7 52.18 7.26 -4.90
CA TYR A 7 51.68 7.77 -6.18
C TYR A 7 51.01 6.69 -7.06
N ILE A 8 51.37 5.42 -6.88
CA ILE A 8 50.79 4.31 -7.66
C ILE A 8 49.30 4.13 -7.32
N LEU A 9 48.93 4.20 -6.05
CA LEU A 9 47.54 4.06 -5.63
C LEU A 9 46.67 5.19 -6.20
N VAL A 10 47.17 6.43 -6.19
CA VAL A 10 46.46 7.59 -6.75
C VAL A 10 46.29 7.43 -8.26
N PHE A 11 47.32 6.97 -8.96
CA PHE A 11 47.25 6.77 -10.41
C PHE A 11 46.28 5.65 -10.81
N VAL A 12 46.26 4.54 -10.06
CA VAL A 12 45.31 3.44 -10.30
C VAL A 12 43.87 3.87 -10.01
N SER A 13 43.64 4.65 -8.95
CA SER A 13 42.31 5.20 -8.64
C SER A 13 41.83 6.17 -9.71
N CYS A 14 42.69 7.06 -10.21
CA CYS A 14 42.33 7.97 -11.30
C CYS A 14 42.05 7.24 -12.62
N ALA A 15 42.83 6.20 -12.95
CA ALA A 15 42.60 5.39 -14.14
C ALA A 15 41.30 4.58 -14.07
N PHE A 16 40.95 4.04 -12.90
CA PHE A 16 39.67 3.34 -12.70
C PHE A 16 38.48 4.29 -12.83
N LEU A 17 38.56 5.49 -12.24
CA LEU A 17 37.50 6.50 -12.39
C LEU A 17 37.36 6.98 -13.84
N ALA A 18 38.46 7.15 -14.57
CA ALA A 18 38.40 7.47 -16.00
C ALA A 18 37.79 6.32 -16.82
N TYR A 19 38.13 5.07 -16.51
CA TYR A 19 37.52 3.90 -17.16
C TYR A 19 36.01 3.80 -16.88
N CYS A 20 35.57 4.05 -15.65
CA CYS A 20 34.14 4.08 -15.32
C CYS A 20 33.41 5.26 -15.99
N TYR A 21 34.07 6.41 -16.10
CA TYR A 21 33.48 7.62 -16.69
C TYR A 21 33.39 7.53 -18.23
N PHE A 22 34.41 6.98 -18.89
CA PHE A 22 34.46 6.89 -20.37
C PHE A 22 34.07 5.53 -20.94
N GLY A 23 34.08 4.44 -20.15
CA GLY A 23 33.90 3.06 -20.63
C GLY A 23 32.57 2.39 -20.24
N GLY A 24 31.60 3.13 -19.67
CA GLY A 24 30.52 2.53 -18.89
C GLY A 24 29.08 2.59 -19.42
N TYR A 25 28.78 2.96 -20.67
CA TYR A 25 27.37 2.98 -21.15
C TYR A 25 27.16 2.62 -22.63
N ARG A 26 27.93 1.69 -23.18
CA ARG A 26 27.55 0.98 -24.40
C ARG A 26 27.73 -0.50 -24.22
N LEU A 27 26.62 -1.21 -23.95
CA LEU A 27 26.32 -2.57 -24.42
C LEU A 27 24.98 -3.06 -23.83
N LYS A 28 23.89 -2.78 -24.56
CA LYS A 28 22.86 -3.76 -24.95
C LYS A 28 21.79 -3.07 -25.82
N THR A 29 22.16 -2.84 -27.08
CA THR A 29 21.21 -2.83 -28.18
C THR A 29 21.07 -4.25 -28.65
N VAL A 30 19.90 -4.86 -28.46
CA VAL A 30 19.48 -6.01 -29.28
C VAL A 30 18.36 -5.50 -30.18
N SER A 31 18.66 -5.47 -31.46
CA SER A 31 17.70 -5.24 -32.54
C SER A 31 16.68 -6.37 -32.57
N TYR A 32 15.39 -6.05 -32.55
CA TYR A 32 14.39 -6.93 -33.13
C TYR A 32 13.64 -6.19 -34.24
N HIS A 33 13.74 -6.74 -35.44
CA HIS A 33 13.10 -6.26 -36.64
C HIS A 33 11.58 -6.41 -36.56
N ARG A 34 10.89 -5.29 -36.78
CA ARG A 34 9.73 -5.07 -37.66
C ARG A 34 8.94 -6.32 -38.10
N ARG A 35 7.68 -6.41 -37.70
CA ARG A 35 6.60 -6.75 -38.64
C ARG A 35 5.33 -5.95 -38.32
N VAL A 36 5.06 -4.98 -39.19
CA VAL A 36 3.81 -4.23 -39.30
C VAL A 36 2.82 -5.08 -40.07
N SER A 37 1.58 -5.19 -39.60
CA SER A 37 0.38 -5.50 -40.39
C SER A 37 -0.81 -4.90 -39.62
N ARG A 38 -1.24 -3.69 -39.99
CA ARG A 38 -2.49 -3.43 -40.73
C ARG A 38 -3.72 -4.08 -40.09
N LEU A 39 -4.52 -3.25 -39.41
CA LEU A 39 -5.98 -3.27 -39.54
C LEU A 39 -6.49 -1.85 -39.28
N ASP A 40 -7.20 -1.35 -40.29
CA ASP A 40 -7.75 -0.02 -40.46
C ASP A 40 -9.01 0.23 -39.59
N PRO A 41 -9.49 1.49 -39.53
CA PRO A 41 -10.43 1.97 -38.52
C PRO A 41 -11.88 1.93 -39.02
N MET A 42 -12.78 1.28 -38.27
CA MET A 42 -14.22 1.56 -38.33
C MET A 42 -14.91 0.92 -37.12
N LEU A 43 -15.26 1.73 -36.11
CA LEU A 43 -16.64 1.81 -35.62
C LEU A 43 -16.79 3.06 -34.75
N SER A 44 -17.28 4.12 -35.38
CA SER A 44 -18.02 5.17 -34.71
C SER A 44 -19.39 4.63 -34.30
N SER A 45 -19.94 5.21 -33.23
CA SER A 45 -21.33 5.12 -32.75
C SER A 45 -21.72 3.89 -31.91
N SER A 46 -21.65 4.07 -30.59
CA SER A 46 -22.83 3.95 -29.71
C SER A 46 -22.44 4.30 -28.27
N ILE A 47 -22.81 5.51 -27.85
CA ILE A 47 -22.90 5.88 -26.44
C ILE A 47 -24.04 5.04 -25.86
N GLN A 48 -23.71 4.07 -25.01
CA GLN A 48 -24.64 3.55 -24.01
C GLN A 48 -23.92 3.48 -22.67
N ASN A 49 -24.45 4.24 -21.73
CA ASN A 49 -24.11 4.24 -20.32
C ASN A 49 -24.18 2.81 -19.78
N ASN A 50 -23.03 2.23 -19.44
CA ASN A 50 -22.92 1.17 -18.46
C ASN A 50 -21.63 1.39 -17.66
N ASN A 51 -21.75 1.39 -16.34
CA ASN A 51 -20.63 1.40 -15.40
C ASN A 51 -19.95 0.02 -15.42
N ASP A 52 -19.39 -0.35 -16.57
CA ASP A 52 -18.59 -1.56 -16.72
C ASP A 52 -17.15 -1.27 -16.33
N PHE A 53 -16.71 -1.95 -15.28
CA PHE A 53 -15.30 -2.13 -14.99
C PHE A 53 -14.64 -2.73 -16.25
N PRO A 54 -13.57 -2.15 -16.82
CA PRO A 54 -13.03 -2.65 -18.08
C PRO A 54 -12.51 -4.08 -17.89
N GLY A 55 -13.24 -5.08 -18.41
CA GLY A 55 -12.85 -6.49 -18.37
C GLY A 55 -11.46 -6.75 -18.96
N HIS A 56 -10.93 -5.80 -19.75
CA HIS A 56 -9.55 -5.79 -20.22
C HIS A 56 -8.50 -5.83 -19.10
N LEU A 57 -8.76 -5.25 -17.91
CA LEU A 57 -7.81 -5.28 -16.79
C LEU A 57 -7.62 -6.69 -16.20
N ILE A 58 -8.63 -7.56 -16.30
CA ILE A 58 -8.53 -8.97 -15.86
C ILE A 58 -7.52 -9.73 -16.75
N ASN A 59 -7.48 -9.40 -18.05
CA ASN A 59 -6.56 -10.03 -19.00
C ASN A 59 -5.08 -9.66 -18.78
N PHE A 60 -4.79 -8.56 -18.08
CA PHE A 60 -3.41 -8.14 -17.77
C PHE A 60 -2.89 -8.68 -16.43
N MET A 61 -3.76 -9.25 -15.57
CA MET A 61 -3.35 -9.87 -14.31
C MET A 61 -2.92 -11.34 -14.47
N LEU A 62 -3.15 -11.97 -15.63
CA LEU A 62 -2.81 -13.36 -15.91
C LEU A 62 -1.45 -13.47 -16.62
N PRO A 63 -0.54 -14.36 -16.17
CA PRO A 63 0.73 -14.59 -16.86
C PRO A 63 0.53 -15.23 -18.24
N ALA A 64 1.44 -14.98 -19.18
CA ALA A 64 1.38 -15.51 -20.54
C ALA A 64 1.28 -17.05 -20.62
N SER A 65 1.80 -17.76 -19.61
CA SER A 65 1.70 -19.21 -19.46
C SER A 65 0.26 -19.74 -19.24
N ALA A 66 -0.70 -18.87 -18.90
CA ALA A 66 -2.11 -19.20 -18.72
C ALA A 66 -2.94 -18.96 -20.00
N LYS A 67 -2.34 -18.43 -21.08
CA LYS A 67 -3.03 -18.19 -22.36
C LYS A 67 -3.10 -19.44 -23.25
N ASP A 68 -2.22 -20.41 -23.02
CA ASP A 68 -2.23 -21.69 -23.72
C ASP A 68 -2.95 -22.75 -22.88
N GLY A 69 -4.28 -22.68 -22.80
CA GLY A 69 -5.06 -23.76 -22.20
C GLY A 69 -6.44 -23.41 -21.63
N MET A 70 -6.83 -22.13 -21.56
CA MET A 70 -8.13 -21.75 -21.03
C MET A 70 -9.07 -21.33 -22.16
N GLY A 71 -10.11 -22.12 -22.40
CA GLY A 71 -11.27 -21.68 -23.17
C GLY A 71 -11.96 -20.46 -22.52
N PRO A 72 -12.97 -19.87 -23.18
CA PRO A 72 -13.65 -18.68 -22.67
C PRO A 72 -14.15 -18.91 -21.24
N LEU A 73 -13.87 -17.93 -20.37
CA LEU A 73 -14.32 -17.92 -18.98
C LEU A 73 -15.85 -18.00 -18.93
N ASN A 74 -16.38 -18.98 -18.20
CA ASN A 74 -17.82 -19.18 -18.05
C ASN A 74 -18.48 -17.96 -17.39
N GLU A 75 -19.49 -17.40 -18.03
CA GLU A 75 -20.32 -16.26 -17.57
C GLU A 75 -20.82 -16.47 -16.13
N ASP A 76 -21.10 -17.72 -15.77
CA ASP A 76 -21.54 -18.15 -14.43
C ASP A 76 -20.55 -17.82 -13.30
N VAL A 77 -19.25 -17.79 -13.58
CA VAL A 77 -18.21 -17.51 -12.57
C VAL A 77 -18.12 -16.01 -12.29
N VAL A 78 -18.31 -15.20 -13.34
CA VAL A 78 -18.37 -13.74 -13.23
C VAL A 78 -19.64 -13.32 -12.49
N GLU A 79 -20.76 -13.95 -12.83
CA GLU A 79 -22.06 -13.78 -12.16
C GLU A 79 -21.95 -14.15 -10.67
N ALA A 80 -21.29 -15.26 -10.33
CA ALA A 80 -21.08 -15.69 -8.95
C ALA A 80 -20.22 -14.71 -8.14
N ALA A 81 -19.13 -14.18 -8.71
CA ALA A 81 -18.27 -13.21 -8.06
C ALA A 81 -18.99 -11.87 -7.80
N LEU A 82 -19.80 -11.41 -8.77
CA LEU A 82 -20.66 -10.22 -8.62
C LEU A 82 -21.74 -10.44 -7.56
N LYS A 83 -22.33 -11.64 -7.50
CA LYS A 83 -23.34 -12.00 -6.51
C LYS A 83 -22.75 -12.08 -5.09
N THR A 84 -21.54 -12.60 -4.93
CA THR A 84 -20.82 -12.61 -3.65
C THR A 84 -20.46 -11.18 -3.19
N ARG A 85 -20.03 -10.30 -4.11
CA ARG A 85 -19.78 -8.88 -3.83
C ARG A 85 -21.06 -8.18 -3.34
N ASN A 86 -22.17 -8.38 -4.04
CA ASN A 86 -23.45 -7.75 -3.71
C ASN A 86 -24.04 -8.31 -2.41
N ALA A 87 -23.86 -9.60 -2.13
CA ALA A 87 -24.25 -10.20 -0.84
C ALA A 87 -23.44 -9.62 0.33
N PHE A 88 -22.13 -9.41 0.16
CA PHE A 88 -21.28 -8.79 1.18
C PHE A 88 -21.68 -7.33 1.46
N LEU A 89 -22.14 -6.60 0.45
CA LEU A 89 -22.69 -5.24 0.60
C LEU A 89 -24.09 -5.23 1.23
N SER A 90 -24.87 -6.30 1.08
CA SER A 90 -26.24 -6.38 1.60
C SER A 90 -26.33 -6.80 3.08
N VAL A 91 -25.32 -7.51 3.62
CA VAL A 91 -25.31 -7.95 5.03
C VAL A 91 -25.09 -6.78 6.00
N SER A 92 -24.57 -5.64 5.53
CA SER A 92 -24.32 -4.44 6.35
C SER A 92 -25.53 -3.50 6.52
N ASN A 93 -26.74 -3.85 6.05
CA ASN A 93 -27.83 -2.88 5.95
C ASN A 93 -29.25 -3.45 6.16
N ALA A 94 -29.49 -4.14 7.27
CA ALA A 94 -30.83 -4.65 7.60
C ALA A 94 -31.25 -4.42 9.06
N LYS A 95 -31.06 -3.22 9.60
CA LYS A 95 -31.88 -2.66 10.71
C LYS A 95 -31.39 -1.26 11.09
N LEU A 96 -32.00 -0.25 10.47
CA LEU A 96 -32.13 1.16 10.90
C LEU A 96 -32.28 2.02 9.62
N ARG A 97 -33.49 2.02 9.04
CA ARG A 97 -33.91 3.06 8.09
C ARG A 97 -34.80 4.04 8.85
N PRO A 98 -34.33 5.23 9.26
CA PRO A 98 -35.16 6.42 9.15
C PRO A 98 -35.32 6.73 7.65
N GLN A 99 -36.50 7.15 7.23
CA GLN A 99 -36.75 7.67 5.89
C GLN A 99 -35.97 8.98 5.70
N GLY A 100 -34.68 8.86 5.38
CA GLY A 100 -33.83 9.94 4.89
C GLY A 100 -33.68 9.79 3.39
N HIS A 101 -33.87 10.88 2.66
CA HIS A 101 -33.67 10.97 1.21
C HIS A 101 -32.36 10.30 0.78
N LEU A 102 -32.42 9.45 -0.25
CA LEU A 102 -31.27 8.81 -0.91
C LEU A 102 -30.42 9.83 -1.73
N GLY A 103 -30.27 11.06 -1.22
CA GLY A 103 -29.63 12.19 -1.90
C GLY A 103 -28.50 12.85 -1.10
N ASP A 104 -28.17 12.36 0.10
CA ASP A 104 -27.27 13.07 1.03
C ASP A 104 -26.01 12.27 1.42
N PHE A 105 -25.66 11.23 0.66
CA PHE A 105 -24.24 10.92 0.50
C PHE A 105 -23.68 11.97 -0.45
N ALA A 106 -23.30 13.14 0.10
CA ALA A 106 -22.47 14.10 -0.62
C ALA A 106 -21.38 13.30 -1.33
N GLN A 107 -21.38 13.37 -2.66
CA GLN A 107 -20.46 12.66 -3.54
C GLN A 107 -19.06 12.76 -2.93
N LEU A 108 -18.53 11.65 -2.39
CA LEU A 108 -17.15 11.63 -1.93
C LEU A 108 -16.32 12.16 -3.10
N PRO A 109 -15.52 13.22 -2.91
CA PRO A 109 -15.04 14.08 -4.00
C PRO A 109 -14.14 13.35 -5.01
N CYS A 110 -13.79 12.10 -4.73
CA CYS A 110 -12.73 11.39 -5.41
C CYS A 110 -13.06 9.89 -5.49
N ARG A 111 -13.03 9.34 -6.70
CA ARG A 111 -13.24 7.91 -7.01
C ARG A 111 -12.19 7.46 -8.03
N MET A 112 -12.10 6.15 -8.28
CA MET A 112 -11.14 5.63 -9.27
C MET A 112 -11.35 6.26 -10.64
N ASP A 113 -12.58 6.41 -11.11
CA ASP A 113 -12.91 6.99 -12.42
C ASP A 113 -12.60 8.49 -12.53
N THR A 114 -12.56 9.22 -11.42
CA THR A 114 -12.40 10.70 -11.44
C THR A 114 -11.00 11.16 -11.05
N CYS A 115 -10.39 10.49 -10.08
CA CYS A 115 -9.14 10.90 -9.46
C CYS A 115 -7.93 10.04 -9.84
N PHE A 116 -8.14 8.98 -10.59
CA PHE A 116 -7.05 8.12 -11.05
C PHE A 116 -6.90 8.24 -12.57
N ASP A 117 -5.68 8.49 -13.03
CA ASP A 117 -5.35 8.48 -14.44
C ASP A 117 -4.91 7.07 -14.86
N PHE A 118 -5.85 6.31 -15.42
CA PHE A 118 -5.60 4.97 -15.94
C PHE A 118 -4.66 4.93 -17.14
N ASN A 119 -4.51 6.05 -17.88
CA ASN A 119 -3.70 6.06 -19.09
C ASN A 119 -2.23 5.77 -18.81
N LYS A 120 -1.74 6.10 -17.60
CA LYS A 120 -0.38 5.81 -17.16
C LYS A 120 -0.11 4.33 -16.85
N CYS A 121 -1.16 3.50 -16.86
CA CYS A 121 -1.11 2.14 -16.33
C CYS A 121 -1.48 1.06 -17.37
N TYR A 122 -1.77 1.43 -18.62
CA TYR A 122 -2.19 0.47 -19.65
C TYR A 122 -1.06 -0.43 -20.15
N ASP A 123 0.13 0.13 -20.40
CA ASP A 123 1.25 -0.62 -20.96
C ASP A 123 1.99 -1.43 -19.89
N GLU A 124 2.38 -0.76 -18.81
CA GLU A 124 3.11 -1.34 -17.68
C GLU A 124 2.61 -0.76 -16.36
N PHE A 125 2.60 -1.58 -15.31
CA PHE A 125 2.30 -1.14 -13.95
C PHE A 125 3.61 -0.92 -13.19
N LEU A 126 4.16 0.29 -13.27
CA LEU A 126 5.38 0.67 -12.56
C LEU A 126 5.11 1.69 -11.46
N VAL A 127 5.93 1.64 -10.42
CA VAL A 127 5.85 2.49 -9.22
C VAL A 127 7.14 3.28 -9.11
N TYR A 128 7.01 4.60 -9.15
CA TYR A 128 8.11 5.52 -8.88
C TYR A 128 8.08 5.92 -7.41
N VAL A 129 9.25 5.85 -6.77
CA VAL A 129 9.45 6.36 -5.41
C VAL A 129 10.24 7.65 -5.51
N TYR A 130 9.72 8.75 -4.95
CA TYR A 130 10.46 10.00 -4.91
C TYR A 130 11.79 9.81 -4.16
N PRO A 131 12.88 10.44 -4.63
CA PRO A 131 14.15 10.38 -3.93
C PRO A 131 14.01 10.99 -2.52
N PRO A 132 14.86 10.56 -1.58
CA PRO A 132 14.94 11.20 -0.27
C PRO A 132 15.14 12.70 -0.41
N GLU A 133 14.50 13.46 0.48
CA GLU A 133 14.67 14.91 0.51
C GLU A 133 16.15 15.30 0.76
N PRO A 134 16.61 16.42 0.18
CA PRO A 134 17.96 16.90 0.39
C PRO A 134 18.20 17.25 1.87
N LEU A 135 19.47 17.30 2.25
CA LEU A 135 19.89 17.67 3.60
C LEU A 135 19.29 19.03 3.99
N ASN A 136 18.86 19.14 5.24
CA ASN A 136 18.41 20.40 5.80
C ASN A 136 19.59 21.39 5.96
N SER A 137 19.31 22.62 6.40
CA SER A 137 20.34 23.66 6.61
C SER A 137 21.44 23.28 7.61
N LEU A 138 21.24 22.21 8.38
CA LEU A 138 22.18 21.65 9.35
C LEU A 138 22.97 20.47 8.79
N GLY A 139 22.80 20.13 7.51
CA GLY A 139 23.48 18.99 6.87
C GLY A 139 22.91 17.62 7.25
N ALA A 140 21.72 17.55 7.84
CA ALA A 140 21.08 16.30 8.24
C ALA A 140 19.94 15.92 7.28
N SER A 141 19.85 14.64 6.92
CA SER A 141 18.73 14.11 6.16
C SER A 141 17.44 14.20 6.98
N PRO A 142 16.28 14.44 6.34
CA PRO A 142 15.01 14.35 7.04
C PRO A 142 14.80 12.96 7.66
N PRO A 143 14.17 12.89 8.85
CA PRO A 143 13.95 11.62 9.52
C PRO A 143 12.99 10.74 8.73
N ILE A 144 13.32 9.46 8.63
CA ILE A 144 12.47 8.40 8.08
C ILE A 144 12.37 7.26 9.10
N SER A 145 11.16 6.84 9.43
CA SER A 145 10.96 5.76 10.39
C SER A 145 11.43 4.42 9.81
N SER A 146 11.82 3.50 10.69
CA SER A 146 12.19 2.13 10.29
C SER A 146 11.08 1.44 9.48
N ASN A 147 9.81 1.70 9.79
CA ASN A 147 8.70 1.09 9.08
C ASN A 147 8.48 1.68 7.69
N TYR A 148 8.61 3.00 7.53
CA TYR A 148 8.46 3.59 6.21
C TYR A 148 9.62 3.19 5.30
N GLN A 149 10.84 3.14 5.84
CA GLN A 149 11.99 2.61 5.12
C GLN A 149 11.73 1.19 4.60
N LYS A 150 11.10 0.31 5.38
CA LYS A 150 10.74 -1.04 4.92
C LYS A 150 9.74 -1.01 3.77
N ILE A 151 8.74 -0.13 3.80
CA ILE A 151 7.77 0.03 2.71
C ILE A 151 8.50 0.46 1.42
N ILE A 152 9.34 1.49 1.52
CA ILE A 152 10.12 2.00 0.38
C ILE A 152 11.04 0.91 -0.18
N THR A 153 11.78 0.21 0.69
CA THR A 153 12.67 -0.87 0.26
C THR A 153 11.90 -2.02 -0.39
N ALA A 154 10.74 -2.43 0.16
CA ALA A 154 9.91 -3.48 -0.44
C ALA A 154 9.42 -3.11 -1.85
N ILE A 155 9.09 -1.84 -2.09
CA ILE A 155 8.71 -1.34 -3.41
C ILE A 155 9.92 -1.36 -4.34
N GLN A 156 11.05 -0.78 -3.92
CA GLN A 156 12.27 -0.63 -4.71
C GLN A 156 12.90 -1.98 -5.13
N GLU A 157 12.80 -3.00 -4.28
CA GLU A 157 13.28 -4.34 -4.58
C GLU A 157 12.29 -5.17 -5.43
N SER A 158 11.08 -4.65 -5.66
CA SER A 158 10.07 -5.34 -6.46
C SER A 158 10.28 -5.10 -7.96
N ARG A 159 9.72 -6.00 -8.78
CA ARG A 159 9.67 -5.85 -10.25
C ARG A 159 8.87 -4.64 -10.73
N TYR A 160 8.09 -4.01 -9.85
CA TYR A 160 7.25 -2.87 -10.19
C TYR A 160 8.02 -1.56 -10.07
N TYR A 161 9.20 -1.53 -9.45
CA TYR A 161 9.94 -0.28 -9.27
C TYR A 161 10.48 0.28 -10.59
N THR A 162 10.41 1.60 -10.74
CA THR A 162 11.09 2.35 -11.80
C THR A 162 11.79 3.59 -11.25
N THR A 163 12.94 3.92 -11.82
CA THR A 163 13.63 5.20 -11.59
C THR A 163 13.15 6.32 -12.51
N ASP A 164 12.42 5.98 -13.58
CA ASP A 164 11.86 6.94 -14.54
C ASP A 164 10.41 7.28 -14.20
N PRO A 165 10.11 8.51 -13.73
CA PRO A 165 8.75 8.93 -13.38
C PRO A 165 7.80 9.00 -14.59
N LYS A 166 8.32 9.09 -15.83
CA LYS A 166 7.47 9.14 -17.03
C LYS A 166 6.81 7.80 -17.35
N ARG A 167 7.44 6.70 -16.93
CA ARG A 167 6.92 5.33 -17.09
C ARG A 167 6.06 4.88 -15.90
N ALA A 168 5.95 5.69 -14.86
CA ALA A 168 5.30 5.30 -13.62
C ALA A 168 3.78 5.42 -13.73
N CYS A 169 3.10 4.33 -13.39
CA CYS A 169 1.66 4.30 -13.14
C CYS A 169 1.35 4.93 -11.77
N LEU A 170 2.10 4.55 -10.72
CA LEU A 170 1.92 5.05 -9.35
C LEU A 170 3.15 5.81 -8.84
N PHE A 171 2.88 6.73 -7.91
CA PHE A 171 3.89 7.53 -7.23
C PHE A 171 3.81 7.32 -5.71
N VAL A 172 4.95 7.08 -5.08
CA VAL A 172 5.06 6.95 -3.62
C VAL A 172 6.04 8.00 -3.11
N LEU A 173 5.62 8.73 -2.07
CA LEU A 173 6.42 9.80 -1.48
C LEU A 173 7.74 9.27 -0.91
N GLY A 174 8.76 10.13 -0.90
CA GLY A 174 9.97 9.94 -0.08
C GLY A 174 9.83 10.57 1.31
N ILE A 175 8.63 11.09 1.64
CA ILE A 175 8.29 11.79 2.88
C ILE A 175 7.52 10.81 3.76
N ASP A 176 8.01 10.56 4.97
CA ASP A 176 7.33 9.68 5.91
C ASP A 176 6.04 10.31 6.44
N THR A 177 4.91 9.67 6.14
CA THR A 177 3.57 10.07 6.60
C THR A 177 2.90 9.00 7.47
N LEU A 178 3.64 7.96 7.86
CA LEU A 178 3.08 6.83 8.61
C LEU A 178 2.51 7.27 9.95
N ASP A 179 3.18 8.19 10.61
CA ASP A 179 2.77 8.72 11.92
C ASP A 179 2.40 10.20 11.82
N ARG A 180 1.12 10.49 12.01
CA ARG A 180 0.58 11.85 12.04
C ARG A 180 0.19 12.29 13.45
N ASP A 181 0.62 11.56 14.47
CA ASP A 181 0.55 12.04 15.85
C ASP A 181 1.65 13.07 16.11
N SER A 182 1.26 14.29 16.46
CA SER A 182 2.20 15.39 16.75
C SER A 182 3.15 15.13 17.93
N LEU A 183 2.83 14.16 18.79
CA LEU A 183 3.64 13.74 19.94
C LEU A 183 4.66 12.65 19.58
N SER A 184 4.55 12.05 18.39
CA SER A 184 5.46 10.99 17.96
C SER A 184 6.82 11.54 17.55
N GLU A 185 7.87 10.78 17.87
CA GLU A 185 9.23 11.05 17.39
C GLU A 185 9.35 10.90 15.87
N ASP A 186 8.46 10.10 15.25
CA ASP A 186 8.41 9.89 13.80
C ASP A 186 7.55 10.94 13.08
N TYR A 187 7.02 11.95 13.79
CA TYR A 187 6.14 12.96 13.21
C TYR A 187 6.90 13.91 12.27
N VAL A 188 6.67 13.78 10.97
CA VAL A 188 7.27 14.67 9.97
C VAL A 188 6.50 16.00 9.89
N ARG A 189 7.21 17.12 10.07
CA ARG A 189 6.65 18.48 10.02
C ARG A 189 6.74 19.10 8.62
N ASN A 190 5.88 20.08 8.37
CA ASN A 190 5.87 20.90 7.15
C ASN A 190 5.64 20.09 5.86
N VAL A 191 4.85 19.01 5.93
CA VAL A 191 4.50 18.19 4.76
C VAL A 191 3.94 19.03 3.59
N PRO A 192 3.03 20.01 3.79
CA PRO A 192 2.51 20.82 2.68
C PRO A 192 3.58 21.52 1.84
N SER A 193 4.57 22.15 2.49
CA SER A 193 5.64 22.87 1.79
C SER A 193 6.64 21.94 1.11
N ARG A 194 6.75 20.69 1.59
CA ARG A 194 7.56 19.65 0.95
C ARG A 194 6.86 19.08 -0.29
N LEU A 195 5.56 18.81 -0.20
CA LEU A 195 4.74 18.36 -1.35
C LEU A 195 4.77 19.37 -2.49
N ALA A 196 4.70 20.67 -2.17
CA ALA A 196 4.75 21.74 -3.17
C ALA A 196 6.06 21.78 -3.99
N ARG A 197 7.14 21.14 -3.50
CA ARG A 197 8.44 21.06 -4.20
C ARG A 197 8.56 19.83 -5.11
N LEU A 198 7.62 18.88 -5.00
CA LEU A 198 7.65 17.66 -5.78
C LEU A 198 7.14 17.94 -7.20
N SER A 199 8.01 17.81 -8.19
CA SER A 199 7.70 18.14 -9.59
C SER A 199 6.54 17.35 -10.20
N TYR A 200 6.23 16.17 -9.66
CA TYR A 200 5.20 15.28 -10.18
C TYR A 200 3.98 15.16 -9.26
N TRP A 201 3.86 15.96 -8.18
CA TRP A 201 2.79 15.79 -7.18
C TRP A 201 1.38 15.80 -7.80
N ASN A 202 1.15 16.65 -8.80
CA ASN A 202 -0.08 16.70 -9.59
C ASN A 202 -1.37 16.58 -8.74
N ASN A 203 -1.43 17.37 -7.67
CA ASN A 203 -2.54 17.34 -6.72
C ASN A 203 -2.87 15.93 -6.17
N GLY A 204 -1.87 15.06 -6.01
CA GLY A 204 -2.04 13.71 -5.50
C GLY A 204 -2.53 12.67 -6.52
N LYS A 205 -2.85 13.04 -7.76
CA LYS A 205 -3.32 12.07 -8.78
C LYS A 205 -2.29 10.97 -9.00
N ASN A 206 -2.74 9.70 -8.92
CA ASN A 206 -1.92 8.47 -8.95
C ASN A 206 -0.87 8.35 -7.81
N HIS A 207 -0.96 9.14 -6.75
CA HIS A 207 -0.08 9.00 -5.59
C HIS A 207 -0.70 8.07 -4.55
N VAL A 208 0.14 7.32 -3.85
CA VAL A 208 -0.26 6.53 -2.68
C VAL A 208 0.41 7.11 -1.43
N ILE A 209 -0.41 7.49 -0.46
CA ILE A 209 0.02 7.96 0.86
C ILE A 209 -0.24 6.86 1.88
N PHE A 210 0.79 6.53 2.66
CA PHE A 210 0.67 5.53 3.72
C PHE A 210 0.47 6.22 5.07
N ASN A 211 -0.47 5.72 5.86
CA ASN A 211 -0.69 6.17 7.23
C ASN A 211 -1.04 4.99 8.15
N LEU A 212 -0.28 4.82 9.23
CA LEU A 212 -0.50 3.77 10.22
C LEU A 212 -1.10 4.33 11.52
N TYR A 213 -0.70 5.53 11.90
CA TYR A 213 -1.08 6.16 13.15
C TYR A 213 -1.72 7.52 12.88
N SER A 214 -2.94 7.70 13.37
CA SER A 214 -3.75 8.92 13.19
C SER A 214 -3.93 9.68 14.51
N GLY A 215 -2.91 9.68 15.38
CA GLY A 215 -2.98 10.28 16.71
C GLY A 215 -3.05 9.25 17.84
N THR A 216 -3.00 9.78 19.06
CA THR A 216 -3.12 9.03 20.31
C THR A 216 -4.28 9.59 21.12
N TRP A 217 -4.93 8.72 21.92
CA TRP A 217 -6.00 9.14 22.83
C TRP A 217 -5.57 10.32 23.72
N PRO A 218 -6.44 11.31 23.97
CA PRO A 218 -7.82 11.43 23.48
C PRO A 218 -7.92 12.07 22.07
N ASP A 219 -6.81 12.59 21.55
CA ASP A 219 -6.75 13.48 20.39
C ASP A 219 -6.51 12.71 19.07
N TYR A 220 -7.32 11.69 18.79
CA TYR A 220 -7.26 11.01 17.50
C TYR A 220 -7.69 11.96 16.37
N VAL A 221 -6.79 12.18 15.42
CA VAL A 221 -7.04 12.93 14.18
C VAL A 221 -7.37 11.93 13.08
N GLU A 222 -8.49 11.22 13.22
CA GLU A 222 -8.89 10.20 12.24
C GLU A 222 -9.20 10.82 10.87
N ASN A 223 -9.76 12.02 10.88
CA ASN A 223 -10.37 12.63 9.71
C ASN A 223 -9.42 13.39 8.80
N SER A 224 -8.15 13.57 9.19
CA SER A 224 -7.17 14.28 8.37
C SER A 224 -5.76 13.78 8.66
N LEU A 225 -4.85 13.95 7.70
CA LEU A 225 -3.41 13.71 7.92
C LEU A 225 -2.66 14.98 8.38
N GLY A 226 -3.37 16.06 8.66
CA GLY A 226 -2.79 17.37 8.96
C GLY A 226 -2.20 18.09 7.74
N PHE A 227 -2.57 17.66 6.53
CA PHE A 227 -2.27 18.33 5.25
C PHE A 227 -3.29 17.89 4.18
N ASP A 228 -3.36 18.64 3.09
CA ASP A 228 -4.22 18.30 1.95
C ASP A 228 -3.57 17.21 1.09
N THR A 229 -4.27 16.07 0.97
CA THR A 229 -3.82 14.91 0.20
C THR A 229 -4.23 15.00 -1.28
N GLY A 230 -5.07 15.96 -1.65
CA GLY A 230 -5.67 16.06 -2.98
C GLY A 230 -6.35 14.75 -3.40
N GLU A 231 -6.03 14.31 -4.61
CA GLU A 231 -6.53 13.11 -5.26
C GLU A 231 -5.73 11.84 -4.91
N ALA A 232 -4.86 11.86 -3.89
CA ALA A 232 -4.04 10.69 -3.55
C ALA A 232 -4.87 9.54 -2.96
N ILE A 233 -4.50 8.31 -3.30
CA ILE A 233 -4.97 7.07 -2.67
C ILE A 233 -4.41 7.01 -1.25
N LEU A 234 -5.28 6.76 -0.26
CA LEU A 234 -4.87 6.61 1.13
C LEU A 234 -4.80 5.12 1.47
N ALA A 235 -3.59 4.66 1.77
CA ALA A 235 -3.32 3.35 2.34
C ALA A 235 -3.24 3.47 3.87
N LYS A 236 -4.34 3.18 4.58
CA LYS A 236 -4.50 3.48 6.01
C LYS A 236 -4.87 2.27 6.86
N ALA A 237 -4.32 2.19 8.07
CA ALA A 237 -4.62 1.11 9.02
C ALA A 237 -5.90 1.29 9.84
N SER A 238 -6.21 2.54 10.22
CA SER A 238 -7.40 2.90 10.99
C SER A 238 -8.28 3.84 10.18
N MET A 239 -8.85 3.33 9.08
CA MET A 239 -9.78 4.09 8.26
C MET A 239 -11.20 3.97 8.80
N SER A 240 -11.86 5.11 9.03
CA SER A 240 -13.30 5.15 9.29
C SER A 240 -14.06 4.69 8.04
N VAL A 241 -15.09 3.86 8.22
CA VAL A 241 -15.97 3.42 7.11
C VAL A 241 -16.74 4.59 6.47
N GLN A 242 -16.92 5.69 7.20
CA GLN A 242 -17.53 6.91 6.71
C GLN A 242 -16.59 7.71 5.79
N GLN A 243 -15.28 7.50 5.89
CA GLN A 243 -14.27 8.25 5.13
C GLN A 243 -13.57 7.43 4.05
N LEU A 244 -13.50 6.10 4.22
CA LEU A 244 -12.94 5.20 3.23
C LEU A 244 -13.65 5.40 1.89
N ARG A 245 -12.92 5.77 0.83
CA ARG A 245 -13.46 5.81 -0.54
C ARG A 245 -13.44 4.40 -1.13
N PRO A 246 -14.59 3.71 -1.25
CA PRO A 246 -14.60 2.31 -1.64
C PRO A 246 -14.07 2.11 -3.06
N GLY A 247 -13.18 1.14 -3.22
CA GLY A 247 -12.52 0.86 -4.50
C GLY A 247 -11.41 1.84 -4.88
N PHE A 248 -11.18 2.90 -4.09
CA PHE A 248 -10.12 3.88 -4.31
C PHE A 248 -9.04 3.81 -3.22
N ASP A 249 -9.46 3.90 -1.95
CA ASP A 249 -8.58 3.80 -0.79
C ASP A 249 -8.28 2.36 -0.41
N ILE A 250 -7.17 2.16 0.31
CA ILE A 250 -6.66 0.84 0.66
C ILE A 250 -6.63 0.72 2.19
N SER A 251 -7.39 -0.23 2.72
CA SER A 251 -7.22 -0.64 4.12
C SER A 251 -6.00 -1.57 4.22
N ILE A 252 -5.02 -1.19 5.04
CA ILE A 252 -3.81 -1.97 5.29
C ILE A 252 -3.74 -2.40 6.76
N PRO A 253 -3.06 -3.50 7.12
CA PRO A 253 -2.89 -3.84 8.52
C PRO A 253 -1.90 -2.89 9.20
N LEU A 254 -2.02 -2.78 10.53
CA LEU A 254 -1.06 -2.01 11.34
C LEU A 254 0.26 -2.78 11.51
N PHE A 255 1.36 -2.23 11.00
CA PHE A 255 2.68 -2.85 11.11
C PHE A 255 3.47 -2.33 12.31
N HIS A 256 3.79 -3.21 13.25
CA HIS A 256 4.69 -2.91 14.37
C HIS A 256 6.14 -2.70 13.90
N LYS A 257 6.88 -1.78 14.56
CA LYS A 257 8.29 -1.45 14.25
C LYS A 257 9.23 -2.66 14.25
N GLN A 258 8.90 -3.68 15.04
CA GLN A 258 9.71 -4.89 15.20
C GLN A 258 9.52 -5.91 14.07
N PHE A 259 8.47 -5.79 13.25
CA PHE A 259 8.28 -6.74 12.15
C PHE A 259 9.44 -6.63 11.17
N PRO A 260 10.07 -7.75 10.78
CA PRO A 260 11.16 -7.72 9.81
C PRO A 260 10.61 -7.36 8.42
N LEU A 261 11.47 -6.83 7.55
CA LEU A 261 11.11 -6.55 6.15
C LEU A 261 10.63 -7.81 5.42
N ARG A 262 11.27 -8.95 5.71
CA ARG A 262 10.91 -10.27 5.20
C ARG A 262 10.91 -11.23 6.39
N ALA A 263 9.85 -12.02 6.54
CA ALA A 263 9.76 -13.09 7.53
C ALA A 263 9.55 -14.43 6.84
N GLY A 264 10.22 -15.48 7.33
CA GLY A 264 10.08 -16.84 6.82
C GLY A 264 10.75 -17.07 5.46
N SER A 265 10.50 -18.24 4.87
CA SER A 265 10.80 -18.51 3.47
C SER A 265 10.02 -17.54 2.58
N THR A 266 10.57 -17.17 1.41
CA THR A 266 9.83 -16.47 0.35
C THR A 266 8.42 -17.06 0.26
N GLY A 267 7.38 -16.24 0.48
CA GLY A 267 6.00 -16.72 0.40
C GLY A 267 5.77 -17.45 -0.93
N LEU A 268 4.83 -18.39 -0.97
CA LEU A 268 4.51 -19.18 -2.17
C LEU A 268 4.03 -18.34 -3.37
N ALA A 269 3.88 -17.03 -3.21
CA ALA A 269 3.59 -16.09 -4.29
C ALA A 269 4.82 -15.91 -5.20
N VAL A 270 5.14 -16.96 -5.97
CA VAL A 270 6.09 -16.93 -7.09
C VAL A 270 5.49 -16.15 -8.27
N SER A 271 4.16 -16.05 -8.32
CA SER A 271 3.37 -15.28 -9.29
C SER A 271 2.18 -14.60 -8.60
N MET A 272 1.63 -13.57 -9.26
CA MET A 272 0.35 -12.95 -8.89
C MET A 272 -0.78 -13.95 -9.12
N ASN A 273 -1.01 -14.86 -8.17
CA ASN A 273 -2.16 -15.74 -8.20
C ASN A 273 -3.37 -14.95 -7.69
N PHE A 274 -4.03 -14.24 -8.60
CA PHE A 274 -5.35 -13.69 -8.36
C PHE A 274 -6.40 -14.64 -8.94
N PRO A 275 -7.43 -15.04 -8.19
CA PRO A 275 -7.64 -14.74 -6.76
C PRO A 275 -6.65 -15.50 -5.86
N LEU A 276 -6.21 -14.86 -4.77
CA LEU A 276 -5.33 -15.47 -3.78
C LEU A 276 -6.08 -16.59 -3.06
N ASN A 277 -5.61 -17.84 -3.18
CA ASN A 277 -6.09 -18.93 -2.33
C ASN A 277 -5.52 -18.75 -0.90
N LYS A 278 -6.26 -18.03 -0.06
CA LYS A 278 -5.85 -17.73 1.32
C LYS A 278 -6.35 -18.83 2.25
N LYS A 279 -5.44 -19.48 2.98
CA LYS A 279 -5.80 -20.40 4.08
C LYS A 279 -6.57 -19.70 5.20
N TYR A 280 -6.15 -18.47 5.53
CA TYR A 280 -6.75 -17.67 6.61
C TYR A 280 -7.66 -16.59 6.02
N LEU A 281 -8.90 -16.57 6.48
CA LEU A 281 -9.88 -15.52 6.21
C LEU A 281 -9.54 -14.25 6.99
N LEU A 282 -9.18 -14.40 8.27
CA LEU A 282 -8.86 -13.29 9.17
C LEU A 282 -7.72 -13.68 10.10
N ALA A 283 -6.73 -12.80 10.23
CA ALA A 283 -5.66 -12.91 11.21
C ALA A 283 -5.53 -11.58 11.97
N PHE A 284 -5.50 -11.65 13.30
CA PHE A 284 -5.29 -10.51 14.18
C PHE A 284 -4.29 -10.87 15.28
N LYS A 285 -3.34 -9.99 15.50
CA LYS A 285 -2.42 -10.03 16.63
C LYS A 285 -2.44 -8.66 17.31
N GLY A 286 -2.98 -8.58 18.53
CA GLY A 286 -3.17 -7.28 19.19
C GLY A 286 -3.27 -7.32 20.70
N LYS A 287 -3.63 -6.18 21.30
CA LYS A 287 -3.79 -6.05 22.75
C LYS A 287 -5.26 -6.15 23.15
N ARG A 288 -5.57 -6.94 24.18
CA ARG A 288 -6.87 -6.98 24.85
C ARG A 288 -6.77 -6.15 26.13
N TYR A 289 -7.62 -5.12 26.26
CA TYR A 289 -7.59 -4.28 27.45
C TYR A 289 -8.48 -4.94 28.50
N VAL A 290 -7.92 -5.21 29.68
CA VAL A 290 -8.66 -5.82 30.80
C VAL A 290 -9.54 -4.80 31.52
N HIS A 291 -9.32 -3.50 31.30
CA HIS A 291 -10.08 -2.40 31.89
C HIS A 291 -10.06 -1.17 30.95
N GLY A 292 -10.91 -0.18 31.23
CA GLY A 292 -10.97 1.08 30.49
C GLY A 292 -11.80 1.03 29.20
N ILE A 293 -11.81 2.13 28.46
CA ILE A 293 -12.63 2.29 27.25
C ILE A 293 -12.20 1.26 26.19
N GLY A 294 -13.18 0.58 25.60
CA GLY A 294 -12.98 -0.45 24.58
C GLY A 294 -12.53 -1.82 25.11
N SER A 295 -12.40 -1.98 26.44
CA SER A 295 -12.08 -3.27 27.06
C SER A 295 -13.14 -4.33 26.74
N GLU A 296 -14.42 -4.00 26.90
CA GLU A 296 -15.53 -4.91 26.61
C GLU A 296 -15.50 -5.42 25.17
N THR A 297 -15.40 -4.52 24.18
CA THR A 297 -15.31 -4.88 22.76
C THR A 297 -14.08 -5.73 22.45
N ARG A 298 -12.92 -5.41 23.03
CA ARG A 298 -11.70 -6.23 22.83
C ARG A 298 -11.82 -7.58 23.51
N ASN A 299 -12.55 -7.65 24.62
CA ASN A 299 -12.78 -8.88 25.35
C ASN A 299 -13.69 -9.86 24.61
N THR A 300 -14.54 -9.39 23.70
CA THR A 300 -15.40 -10.27 22.88
C THR A 300 -14.70 -10.83 21.65
N LEU A 301 -13.58 -10.25 21.20
CA LEU A 301 -12.91 -10.64 19.95
C LEU A 301 -12.52 -12.12 19.89
N PHE A 302 -12.11 -12.72 21.01
CA PHE A 302 -11.71 -14.13 21.04
C PHE A 302 -12.82 -15.10 20.64
N HIS A 303 -14.11 -14.73 20.78
CA HIS A 303 -15.22 -15.58 20.37
C HIS A 303 -15.26 -15.82 18.86
N LEU A 304 -14.60 -14.95 18.08
CA LEU A 304 -14.46 -15.12 16.64
C LEU A 304 -13.31 -16.07 16.27
N HIS A 305 -12.42 -16.40 17.22
CA HIS A 305 -11.30 -17.32 16.97
C HIS A 305 -11.79 -18.76 16.81
N ASN A 306 -11.40 -19.41 15.71
CA ASN A 306 -11.78 -20.81 15.44
C ASN A 306 -10.59 -21.74 15.17
N SER A 307 -9.36 -21.23 15.35
CA SER A 307 -8.09 -21.96 15.13
C SER A 307 -7.92 -22.60 13.74
N ARG A 308 -8.77 -22.26 12.76
CA ARG A 308 -8.78 -22.84 11.41
C ARG A 308 -8.43 -21.80 10.36
N ASP A 309 -9.34 -20.85 10.14
CA ASP A 309 -9.25 -19.79 9.14
C ASP A 309 -9.45 -18.39 9.75
N ILE A 310 -9.90 -18.30 11.01
CA ILE A 310 -9.97 -17.06 11.79
C ILE A 310 -9.06 -17.18 13.02
N ILE A 311 -7.90 -16.52 12.94
CA ILE A 311 -6.87 -16.55 13.98
C ILE A 311 -6.85 -15.21 14.70
N LEU A 312 -7.21 -15.17 15.99
CA LEU A 312 -7.20 -13.95 16.79
C LEU A 312 -6.39 -14.23 18.05
N VAL A 313 -5.17 -13.72 18.08
CA VAL A 313 -4.26 -13.86 19.22
C VAL A 313 -4.10 -12.51 19.91
N THR A 314 -4.34 -12.47 21.21
CA THR A 314 -4.32 -11.23 21.97
C THR A 314 -3.43 -11.33 23.18
N THR A 315 -2.75 -10.24 23.57
CA THR A 315 -2.08 -10.14 24.86
C THR A 315 -2.84 -9.19 25.77
N CYS A 316 -2.94 -9.52 27.06
CA CYS A 316 -3.50 -8.60 28.03
C CYS A 316 -2.48 -7.62 28.63
N ARG A 317 -1.20 -7.71 28.19
CA ARG A 317 -0.11 -6.83 28.62
C ARG A 317 -0.30 -5.41 28.06
N HIS A 318 -1.09 -4.60 28.76
CA HIS A 318 -1.39 -3.22 28.37
C HIS A 318 -1.41 -2.24 29.56
N GLY A 319 -0.64 -1.15 29.45
CA GLY A 319 -0.50 -0.18 30.54
C GLY A 319 0.38 -0.72 31.67
N LYS A 320 0.39 -0.02 32.81
CA LYS A 320 1.19 -0.41 33.99
C LYS A 320 0.43 -1.37 34.91
N SER A 321 -0.89 -1.22 35.00
CA SER A 321 -1.75 -1.94 35.96
C SER A 321 -2.36 -3.24 35.43
N TRP A 322 -1.96 -3.73 34.24
CA TRP A 322 -2.55 -4.97 33.70
C TRP A 322 -2.36 -6.19 34.59
N ARG A 323 -1.24 -6.26 35.34
CA ARG A 323 -0.97 -7.38 36.25
C ARG A 323 -1.94 -7.43 37.41
N GLU A 324 -2.33 -6.28 37.93
CA GLU A 324 -3.27 -6.15 39.05
C GLU A 324 -4.72 -6.39 38.60
N LEU A 325 -5.02 -6.06 37.34
CA LEU A 325 -6.35 -6.12 36.75
C LEU A 325 -6.54 -7.32 35.81
N GLN A 326 -5.63 -8.30 35.87
CA GLN A 326 -5.70 -9.47 34.99
C GLN A 326 -6.89 -10.36 35.36
N ASP A 327 -7.58 -10.87 34.34
CA ASP A 327 -8.62 -11.87 34.51
C ASP A 327 -8.07 -13.29 34.31
N ALA A 328 -8.92 -14.30 34.50
CA ALA A 328 -8.54 -15.70 34.38
C ALA A 328 -8.06 -16.11 32.97
N ARG A 329 -8.30 -15.30 31.92
CA ARG A 329 -7.90 -15.61 30.55
C ARG A 329 -6.54 -15.05 30.15
N CYS A 330 -6.01 -14.09 30.92
CA CYS A 330 -4.74 -13.42 30.63
C CYS A 330 -3.58 -14.38 30.37
N ASP A 331 -3.47 -15.47 31.14
CA ASP A 331 -2.35 -16.41 31.01
C ASP A 331 -2.39 -17.16 29.68
N GLU A 332 -3.57 -17.64 29.29
CA GLU A 332 -3.78 -18.31 28.00
C GLU A 332 -3.59 -17.36 26.83
N ASP A 333 -4.17 -16.16 26.91
CA ASP A 333 -4.02 -15.10 25.92
C ASP A 333 -2.53 -14.80 25.66
N ASN A 334 -1.75 -14.58 26.72
CA ASN A 334 -0.32 -14.27 26.60
C ASN A 334 0.48 -15.44 26.04
N ARG A 335 0.16 -16.68 26.43
CA ARG A 335 0.83 -17.89 25.92
C ARG A 335 0.60 -18.07 24.42
N GLU A 336 -0.63 -17.90 23.94
CA GLU A 336 -0.96 -17.99 22.51
C GLU A 336 -0.39 -16.79 21.73
N TYR A 337 -0.31 -15.61 22.34
CA TYR A 337 0.29 -14.43 21.72
C TYR A 337 1.80 -14.54 21.51
N ASP A 338 2.51 -15.17 22.45
CA ASP A 338 3.97 -15.31 22.41
C ASP A 338 4.42 -16.45 21.47
N ARG A 339 3.50 -17.34 21.06
CA ARG A 339 3.70 -18.35 20.00
C ARG A 339 3.76 -17.71 18.61
#